data_AF-A0A673MN76-F1
#
_entry.id   AF-A0A673MN76-F1
#
_cell.length_a   1.000
_cell.length_b   1.000
_cell.length_c   1.000
_cell.angle_alpha   90.00
_cell.angle_beta   90.00
_cell.angle_gamma   90.00
#
_symmetry.space_group_name_H-M   'P 1'
#
loop_
_entity.id
_entity.type
_entity.pdbx_description
1 polymer ?
#
loop_
_entity_poly.entity_id
_entity_poly.type
_entity_poly.pdbx_seq_one_letter_code
_entity_poly.pdbx_strand_id
1 'polypeptide(L)'
;MSHVVVDQEDVPYVKTSDTKAKLEDAIFQGRIKQAARSCKELNASVHADGLYYLNSSRGVLYQTFCDMTTAGGGWTLVASVHENNMYGKCTLGDRWSNQQGSDPNRPDGEGTWANTVTFGTAESSTSDDYKNPGYYDIAAQDVSVWHVPNNIDLEQWSATSILRYHTENHFLNLYGGNLFYLFKKFPVRFGLGACITDNGPAIPIVYDTGNVDYNKNLYGPKISTPGFIAFRVFNTERAAMALCSGVKPTGCHTEHFCIGGGGHFPEAVPRQCGDFTRWSASKEITEAAVLLFYR
;
A
#
# COMPACT_ATOMS: atom_id res chain seq x y z
N MET A 1 -43.16 -37.95 42.94
CA MET A 1 -41.84 -37.40 42.56
C MET A 1 -42.03 -36.68 41.24
N SER A 2 -42.06 -35.36 41.31
CA SER A 2 -42.09 -34.45 40.17
C SER A 2 -40.68 -34.33 39.59
N HIS A 3 -40.46 -34.86 38.39
CA HIS A 3 -39.28 -34.56 37.60
C HIS A 3 -39.63 -33.46 36.60
N VAL A 4 -39.06 -32.28 36.81
CA VAL A 4 -39.03 -31.18 35.85
C VAL A 4 -37.91 -31.50 34.86
N VAL A 5 -38.27 -31.68 33.59
CA VAL A 5 -37.32 -31.68 32.49
C VAL A 5 -37.24 -30.24 31.99
N VAL A 6 -36.03 -29.67 32.05
CA VAL A 6 -35.72 -28.35 31.51
C VAL A 6 -35.32 -28.57 30.05
N ASP A 7 -36.12 -28.06 29.10
CA ASP A 7 -35.72 -28.00 27.70
C ASP A 7 -34.57 -26.99 27.55
N GLN A 8 -33.46 -27.43 26.95
CA GLN A 8 -32.41 -26.57 26.45
C GLN A 8 -32.93 -25.89 25.18
N GLU A 9 -33.08 -24.57 25.22
CA GLU A 9 -33.23 -23.75 24.01
C GLU A 9 -31.95 -23.86 23.17
N ASP A 10 -32.06 -24.46 21.98
CA ASP A 10 -31.01 -24.47 20.96
C ASP A 10 -30.74 -23.05 20.48
N VAL A 11 -29.55 -22.52 20.82
CA VAL A 11 -29.03 -21.27 20.26
C VAL A 11 -28.60 -21.54 18.81
N PRO A 12 -29.14 -20.82 17.80
CA PRO A 12 -28.78 -21.10 16.40
C PRO A 12 -27.35 -20.66 16.11
N TYR A 13 -26.45 -21.63 16.04
CA TYR A 13 -25.09 -21.45 15.53
C TYR A 13 -25.14 -21.27 14.01
N VAL A 14 -24.97 -20.02 13.53
CA VAL A 14 -24.80 -19.75 12.10
C VAL A 14 -23.41 -20.24 11.68
N LYS A 15 -23.36 -21.38 11.00
CA LYS A 15 -22.12 -21.91 10.41
C LYS A 15 -21.64 -20.92 9.34
N THR A 16 -20.39 -20.49 9.44
CA THR A 16 -19.68 -19.69 8.42
C THR A 16 -19.68 -20.34 7.02
N SER A 17 -19.94 -21.65 6.93
CA SER A 17 -20.17 -22.34 5.66
C SER A 17 -21.42 -21.85 4.91
N ASP A 18 -22.48 -21.46 5.64
CA ASP A 18 -23.75 -21.07 5.04
C ASP A 18 -23.65 -19.72 4.33
N THR A 19 -22.82 -18.80 4.83
CA THR A 19 -22.62 -17.49 4.19
C THR A 19 -21.81 -17.60 2.91
N LYS A 20 -20.79 -18.47 2.90
CA LYS A 20 -19.99 -18.76 1.71
C LYS A 20 -20.81 -19.48 0.65
N ALA A 21 -21.60 -20.48 1.04
CA ALA A 21 -22.50 -21.20 0.15
C ALA A 21 -23.58 -20.28 -0.44
N LYS A 22 -24.15 -19.36 0.36
CA LYS A 22 -25.13 -18.37 -0.11
C LYS A 22 -24.53 -17.36 -1.10
N LEU A 23 -23.26 -17.00 -0.93
CA LEU A 23 -22.55 -16.12 -1.85
C LEU A 23 -22.24 -16.84 -3.17
N GLU A 24 -21.77 -18.09 -3.10
CA GLU A 24 -21.51 -18.94 -4.27
C GLU A 24 -22.82 -19.23 -5.07
N ASP A 25 -23.92 -19.51 -4.37
CA ASP A 25 -25.25 -19.68 -4.99
C ASP A 25 -25.77 -18.38 -5.61
N ALA A 26 -25.55 -17.23 -4.97
CA ALA A 26 -25.96 -15.93 -5.51
C ALA A 26 -25.17 -15.53 -6.78
N ILE A 27 -23.90 -15.97 -6.86
CA ILE A 27 -23.06 -15.85 -8.06
C ILE A 27 -23.57 -16.79 -9.16
N PHE A 28 -23.86 -18.06 -8.83
CA PHE A 28 -24.29 -19.07 -9.79
C PHE A 28 -25.69 -18.80 -10.36
N GLN A 29 -26.58 -18.16 -9.58
CA GLN A 29 -27.91 -17.76 -10.01
C GLN A 29 -27.94 -16.47 -10.85
N GLY A 30 -26.79 -15.87 -11.18
CA GLY A 30 -26.72 -14.63 -11.97
C GLY A 30 -27.40 -13.42 -11.32
N ARG A 31 -27.68 -13.50 -10.01
CA ARG A 31 -28.29 -12.43 -9.21
C ARG A 31 -27.27 -11.43 -8.68
N ILE A 32 -25.99 -11.81 -8.67
CA ILE A 32 -24.87 -10.90 -8.54
C ILE A 32 -24.46 -10.47 -9.95
N LYS A 33 -24.84 -9.23 -10.32
CA LYS A 33 -24.18 -8.53 -11.42
C LYS A 33 -22.68 -8.63 -11.17
N GLN A 34 -21.91 -9.05 -12.18
CA GLN A 34 -20.46 -9.21 -12.15
C GLN A 34 -19.83 -8.19 -11.17
N ALA A 35 -19.28 -8.67 -10.06
CA ALA A 35 -18.68 -7.77 -9.07
C ALA A 35 -17.63 -6.90 -9.76
N ALA A 36 -17.69 -5.59 -9.51
CA ALA A 36 -16.83 -4.61 -10.15
C ALA A 36 -15.35 -4.98 -9.98
N ARG A 37 -14.51 -4.67 -10.97
CA ARG A 37 -13.07 -4.96 -10.88
C ARG A 37 -12.31 -3.94 -10.05
N SER A 38 -12.86 -2.74 -9.93
CA SER A 38 -12.29 -1.61 -9.19
C SER A 38 -13.40 -0.72 -8.62
N CYS A 39 -13.06 0.10 -7.64
CA CYS A 39 -13.96 1.12 -7.10
C CYS A 39 -14.36 2.15 -8.16
N LYS A 40 -13.57 2.37 -9.21
CA LYS A 40 -13.91 3.27 -10.33
C LYS A 40 -15.08 2.76 -11.18
N GLU A 41 -15.26 1.44 -11.27
CA GLU A 41 -16.40 0.84 -11.95
C GLU A 41 -17.69 0.95 -11.11
N LEU A 42 -17.57 1.22 -9.81
CA LEU A 42 -18.68 1.58 -8.95
C LEU A 42 -19.00 3.07 -9.14
N ASN A 43 -20.28 3.42 -9.24
CA ASN A 43 -20.66 4.83 -9.41
C ASN A 43 -20.50 5.61 -8.10
N ALA A 44 -19.46 6.45 -8.00
CA ALA A 44 -19.20 7.29 -6.83
C ALA A 44 -20.36 8.26 -6.49
N SER A 45 -21.25 8.60 -7.42
CA SER A 45 -22.43 9.44 -7.12
C SER A 45 -23.52 8.70 -6.33
N VAL A 46 -23.37 7.39 -6.13
CA VAL A 46 -24.34 6.51 -5.47
C VAL A 46 -23.70 5.78 -4.28
N HIS A 47 -22.38 5.62 -4.29
CA HIS A 47 -21.63 4.85 -3.31
C HIS A 47 -20.83 5.77 -2.37
N ALA A 48 -20.79 5.42 -1.09
CA ALA A 48 -19.99 6.13 -0.09
C ALA A 48 -18.66 5.41 0.15
N ASP A 49 -17.72 6.09 0.82
CA ASP A 49 -16.48 5.48 1.29
C ASP A 49 -16.79 4.23 2.14
N GLY A 50 -15.99 3.17 1.99
CA GLY A 50 -16.20 1.95 2.77
C GLY A 50 -15.65 0.69 2.13
N LEU A 51 -15.97 -0.47 2.71
CA LEU A 51 -15.54 -1.77 2.21
C LEU A 51 -16.46 -2.30 1.11
N TYR A 52 -15.88 -2.75 0.01
CA TYR A 52 -16.57 -3.34 -1.13
C TYR A 52 -15.91 -4.66 -1.53
N TYR A 53 -16.73 -5.59 -2.04
CA TYR A 53 -16.23 -6.79 -2.70
C TYR A 53 -15.98 -6.50 -4.18
N LEU A 54 -14.75 -6.77 -4.62
CA LEU A 54 -14.31 -6.63 -6.01
C LEU A 54 -13.87 -7.97 -6.56
N ASN A 55 -13.86 -8.10 -7.89
CA ASN A 55 -13.46 -9.32 -8.56
C ASN A 55 -12.32 -9.07 -9.55
N SER A 56 -11.24 -9.84 -9.43
CA SER A 56 -10.14 -9.73 -10.38
C SER A 56 -10.53 -10.24 -11.77
N SER A 57 -9.72 -9.91 -12.78
CA SER A 57 -9.90 -10.44 -14.15
C SER A 57 -9.88 -11.97 -14.23
N ARG A 58 -9.32 -12.64 -13.21
CA ARG A 58 -9.24 -14.11 -13.09
C ARG A 58 -10.32 -14.72 -12.18
N GLY A 59 -11.28 -13.94 -11.72
CA GLY A 59 -12.37 -14.44 -10.88
C GLY A 59 -12.04 -14.55 -9.39
N VAL A 60 -10.97 -13.89 -8.92
CA VAL A 60 -10.65 -13.84 -7.48
C VAL A 60 -11.49 -12.75 -6.83
N LEU A 61 -12.43 -13.16 -5.97
CA LEU A 61 -13.21 -12.25 -5.14
C LEU A 61 -12.39 -11.82 -3.91
N TYR A 62 -12.31 -10.51 -3.67
CA TYR A 62 -11.62 -9.95 -2.50
C TYR A 62 -12.35 -8.71 -2.00
N GLN A 63 -12.22 -8.42 -0.70
CA GLN A 63 -12.78 -7.22 -0.09
C GLN A 63 -11.68 -6.16 0.04
N THR A 64 -12.01 -4.90 -0.26
CA THR A 64 -11.11 -3.78 -0.04
C THR A 64 -11.85 -2.47 0.22
N PHE A 65 -11.12 -1.45 0.66
CA PHE A 65 -11.65 -0.11 0.91
C PHE A 65 -11.70 0.69 -0.39
N CYS A 66 -12.85 1.31 -0.64
CA CYS A 66 -13.05 2.29 -1.70
C CYS A 66 -13.15 3.68 -1.10
N ASP A 67 -12.33 4.61 -1.58
CA ASP A 67 -12.55 6.04 -1.41
C ASP A 67 -13.38 6.55 -2.60
N MET A 68 -14.64 6.87 -2.30
CA MET A 68 -15.65 7.37 -3.21
C MET A 68 -15.78 8.90 -3.15
N THR A 69 -14.89 9.58 -2.42
CA THR A 69 -15.00 11.01 -2.15
C THR A 69 -13.89 11.81 -2.85
N THR A 70 -12.62 11.41 -2.72
CA THR A 70 -11.48 12.22 -3.16
C THR A 70 -11.49 12.42 -4.68
N ALA A 71 -11.43 13.67 -5.13
CA ALA A 71 -11.41 14.04 -6.55
C ALA A 71 -12.53 13.38 -7.40
N GLY A 72 -13.72 13.19 -6.82
CA GLY A 72 -14.86 12.52 -7.49
C GLY A 72 -14.94 11.01 -7.27
N GLY A 73 -14.09 10.45 -6.41
CA GLY A 73 -14.16 9.06 -5.96
C GLY A 73 -13.60 8.04 -6.94
N GLY A 74 -13.86 6.76 -6.64
CA GLY A 74 -13.45 5.60 -7.43
C GLY A 74 -12.05 5.07 -7.12
N TRP A 75 -11.45 5.48 -6.00
CA TRP A 75 -10.11 5.06 -5.59
C TRP A 75 -10.16 3.71 -4.86
N THR A 76 -9.41 2.73 -5.36
CA THR A 76 -9.35 1.37 -4.80
C THR A 76 -8.10 1.22 -3.95
N LEU A 77 -8.23 0.94 -2.65
CA LEU A 77 -7.08 0.56 -1.83
C LEU A 77 -6.49 -0.75 -2.36
N VAL A 78 -5.19 -0.78 -2.64
CA VAL A 78 -4.53 -1.97 -3.20
C VAL A 78 -3.37 -2.48 -2.36
N ALA A 79 -2.76 -1.61 -1.56
CA ALA A 79 -1.68 -1.96 -0.66
C ALA A 79 -1.54 -0.96 0.49
N SER A 80 -0.89 -1.36 1.57
CA SER A 80 -0.30 -0.47 2.57
C SER A 80 1.11 -0.93 2.91
N VAL A 81 2.01 0.04 3.10
CA VAL A 81 3.33 -0.18 3.69
C VAL A 81 3.25 0.26 5.15
N HIS A 82 3.49 -0.67 6.07
CA HIS A 82 3.41 -0.42 7.51
C HIS A 82 4.72 -0.86 8.17
N GLU A 83 5.28 0.03 8.99
CA GLU A 83 6.47 -0.26 9.78
C GLU A 83 6.10 -0.83 11.14
N ASN A 84 6.37 -2.12 11.36
CA ASN A 84 6.01 -2.81 12.60
C ASN A 84 7.07 -2.64 13.71
N ASN A 85 8.33 -2.43 13.36
CA ASN A 85 9.42 -2.29 14.32
C ASN A 85 10.63 -1.59 13.69
N MET A 86 10.72 -0.25 13.84
CA MET A 86 11.85 0.55 13.37
C MET A 86 13.23 0.11 13.88
N TYR A 87 13.31 -0.69 14.95
CA TYR A 87 14.56 -1.26 15.46
C TYR A 87 14.88 -2.64 14.87
N GLY A 88 13.87 -3.35 14.37
CA GLY A 88 14.03 -4.50 13.49
C GLY A 88 14.64 -4.04 12.17
N LYS A 89 15.64 -4.78 11.69
CA LYS A 89 16.34 -4.43 10.45
C LYS A 89 16.23 -5.55 9.45
N CYS A 90 15.24 -5.43 8.56
CA CYS A 90 14.86 -6.48 7.62
C CYS A 90 14.53 -7.78 8.35
N THR A 91 13.60 -7.69 9.29
CA THR A 91 13.10 -8.77 10.15
C THR A 91 11.67 -9.16 9.75
N LEU A 92 11.04 -10.08 10.48
CA LEU A 92 9.64 -10.42 10.24
C LEU A 92 8.74 -9.18 10.31
N GLY A 93 7.93 -8.99 9.26
CA GLY A 93 7.12 -7.80 9.07
C GLY A 93 7.66 -6.85 8.00
N ASP A 94 8.96 -6.86 7.70
CA ASP A 94 9.58 -6.03 6.65
C ASP A 94 9.32 -6.59 5.23
N ARG A 95 8.04 -6.68 4.83
CA ARG A 95 7.61 -7.36 3.60
C ARG A 95 7.85 -6.53 2.35
N TRP A 96 7.92 -5.21 2.47
CA TRP A 96 8.19 -4.30 1.36
C TRP A 96 9.68 -4.04 1.13
N SER A 97 10.55 -4.70 1.89
CA SER A 97 12.00 -4.72 1.75
C SER A 97 12.52 -6.16 1.77
N ASN A 98 12.92 -6.68 2.93
CA ASN A 98 13.39 -8.06 3.11
C ASN A 98 13.12 -8.54 4.54
N GLN A 99 12.70 -9.78 4.74
CA GLN A 99 12.49 -10.33 6.10
C GLN A 99 13.65 -11.21 6.59
N GLN A 100 14.74 -11.26 5.80
CA GLN A 100 15.87 -12.17 6.00
C GLN A 100 17.19 -11.43 6.25
N GLY A 101 17.12 -10.24 6.84
CA GLY A 101 18.26 -9.35 7.08
C GLY A 101 18.71 -8.58 5.83
N SER A 102 19.79 -7.81 5.93
CA SER A 102 20.39 -7.14 4.76
C SER A 102 21.46 -8.04 4.15
N ASP A 103 21.18 -8.63 2.97
CA ASP A 103 22.05 -9.64 2.34
C ASP A 103 22.29 -9.33 0.84
N PRO A 104 23.53 -9.09 0.40
CA PRO A 104 23.83 -8.81 -1.01
C PRO A 104 23.49 -9.98 -1.94
N ASN A 105 23.39 -11.21 -1.43
CA ASN A 105 22.97 -12.39 -2.20
C ASN A 105 21.45 -12.49 -2.37
N ARG A 106 20.68 -11.65 -1.67
CA ARG A 106 19.24 -11.48 -1.85
C ARG A 106 18.91 -10.07 -2.33
N PRO A 107 19.46 -9.61 -3.47
CA PRO A 107 19.39 -8.20 -3.86
C PRO A 107 17.95 -7.70 -4.13
N ASP A 108 17.00 -8.58 -4.44
CA ASP A 108 15.58 -8.25 -4.64
C ASP A 108 14.76 -8.22 -3.33
N GLY A 109 15.33 -8.70 -2.21
CA GLY A 109 14.63 -8.84 -0.94
C GLY A 109 13.48 -9.86 -1.00
N GLU A 110 12.30 -9.47 -0.54
CA GLU A 110 11.06 -10.25 -0.72
C GLU A 110 10.49 -10.14 -2.15
N GLY A 111 10.91 -9.13 -2.94
CA GLY A 111 10.40 -8.89 -4.29
C GLY A 111 8.91 -8.53 -4.36
N THR A 112 8.31 -8.14 -3.24
CA THR A 112 6.87 -7.90 -3.05
C THR A 112 6.28 -6.91 -4.05
N TRP A 113 7.03 -5.87 -4.40
CA TRP A 113 6.60 -4.83 -5.35
C TRP A 113 6.27 -5.35 -6.76
N ALA A 114 6.86 -6.48 -7.18
CA ALA A 114 6.76 -7.01 -8.54
C ALA A 114 6.34 -8.50 -8.59
N ASN A 115 5.79 -9.03 -7.49
CA ASN A 115 5.22 -10.39 -7.43
C ASN A 115 3.69 -10.34 -7.22
N THR A 116 3.03 -11.52 -7.27
CA THR A 116 1.57 -11.65 -7.11
C THR A 116 1.15 -12.14 -5.72
N VAL A 117 2.09 -12.22 -4.77
CA VAL A 117 1.78 -12.59 -3.38
C VAL A 117 0.94 -11.47 -2.74
N THR A 118 -0.07 -11.87 -1.96
CA THR A 118 -1.01 -10.99 -1.24
C THR A 118 -0.99 -11.33 0.24
N PHE A 119 -1.30 -10.34 1.10
CA PHE A 119 -1.30 -10.48 2.56
C PHE A 119 -2.13 -9.36 3.21
N GLY A 120 -2.48 -9.55 4.49
CA GLY A 120 -3.27 -8.62 5.27
C GLY A 120 -4.75 -8.57 4.86
N THR A 121 -5.53 -7.77 5.60
CA THR A 121 -6.90 -7.39 5.24
C THR A 121 -6.98 -5.88 5.09
N ALA A 122 -8.03 -5.39 4.43
CA ALA A 122 -8.18 -3.94 4.26
C ALA A 122 -8.26 -3.25 5.64
N GLU A 123 -9.12 -3.73 6.54
CA GLU A 123 -9.27 -3.16 7.90
C GLU A 123 -7.97 -3.09 8.69
N SER A 124 -7.02 -4.01 8.47
CA SER A 124 -5.73 -4.03 9.16
C SER A 124 -4.65 -3.17 8.50
N SER A 125 -4.96 -2.37 7.48
CA SER A 125 -3.96 -1.66 6.66
C SER A 125 -3.10 -0.64 7.41
N THR A 126 -3.54 -0.23 8.61
CA THR A 126 -2.78 0.65 9.52
C THR A 126 -2.16 -0.10 10.70
N SER A 127 -2.29 -1.43 10.76
CA SER A 127 -1.78 -2.28 11.86
C SER A 127 -0.77 -3.33 11.39
N ASP A 128 -0.80 -3.70 10.12
CA ASP A 128 0.20 -4.51 9.44
C ASP A 128 0.17 -4.16 7.94
N ASP A 129 1.12 -4.71 7.17
CA ASP A 129 1.12 -4.55 5.72
C ASP A 129 -0.14 -5.14 5.08
N TYR A 130 -0.61 -4.47 4.03
CA TYR A 130 -1.70 -4.95 3.19
C TYR A 130 -1.27 -5.01 1.73
N LYS A 131 -1.69 -6.05 1.02
CA LYS A 131 -1.61 -6.13 -0.44
C LYS A 131 -2.66 -7.09 -0.97
N ASN A 132 -3.52 -6.62 -1.87
CA ASN A 132 -4.60 -7.41 -2.44
C ASN A 132 -4.39 -7.70 -3.94
N PRO A 133 -5.21 -8.56 -4.57
CA PRO A 133 -5.11 -8.86 -6.00
C PRO A 133 -5.22 -7.65 -6.93
N GLY A 134 -5.94 -6.60 -6.51
CA GLY A 134 -6.08 -5.35 -7.26
C GLY A 134 -4.74 -4.66 -7.54
N TYR A 135 -3.73 -4.84 -6.68
CA TYR A 135 -2.39 -4.28 -6.85
C TYR A 135 -1.74 -4.63 -8.21
N TYR A 136 -1.95 -5.88 -8.67
CA TYR A 136 -1.37 -6.38 -9.92
C TYR A 136 -2.41 -6.61 -11.04
N ASP A 137 -3.71 -6.59 -10.71
CA ASP A 137 -4.79 -6.88 -11.65
C ASP A 137 -5.45 -5.63 -12.24
N ILE A 138 -5.69 -4.58 -11.43
CA ILE A 138 -6.40 -3.38 -11.87
C ILE A 138 -5.55 -2.62 -12.91
N ALA A 139 -6.19 -2.22 -14.01
CA ALA A 139 -5.64 -1.28 -14.97
C ALA A 139 -6.07 0.14 -14.58
N ALA A 140 -5.21 0.82 -13.83
CA ALA A 140 -5.38 2.16 -13.33
C ALA A 140 -4.61 3.19 -14.19
N GLN A 141 -4.90 4.46 -13.93
CA GLN A 141 -4.29 5.61 -14.59
C GLN A 141 -3.42 6.39 -13.60
N ASP A 142 -3.89 6.52 -12.35
CA ASP A 142 -3.28 7.32 -11.31
C ASP A 142 -3.18 6.58 -9.97
N VAL A 143 -2.40 7.16 -9.06
CA VAL A 143 -2.29 6.71 -7.67
C VAL A 143 -2.77 7.80 -6.71
N SER A 144 -3.37 7.38 -5.61
CA SER A 144 -3.60 8.21 -4.42
C SER A 144 -2.88 7.58 -3.24
N VAL A 145 -2.35 8.41 -2.34
CA VAL A 145 -1.56 7.97 -1.19
C VAL A 145 -2.02 8.68 0.06
N TRP A 146 -2.35 7.91 1.09
CA TRP A 146 -2.72 8.42 2.41
C TRP A 146 -1.68 7.97 3.43
N HIS A 147 -1.20 8.92 4.23
CA HIS A 147 -0.40 8.64 5.43
C HIS A 147 -1.35 8.67 6.61
N VAL A 148 -1.69 7.50 7.12
CA VAL A 148 -2.66 7.33 8.21
C VAL A 148 -1.91 6.85 9.45
N PRO A 149 -2.08 7.50 10.63
CA PRO A 149 -1.46 7.03 11.85
C PRO A 149 -1.74 5.53 12.10
N ASN A 150 -0.79 4.84 12.73
CA ASN A 150 -0.91 3.41 12.98
C ASN A 150 -2.07 3.10 13.93
N ASN A 151 -2.70 1.95 13.73
CA ASN A 151 -3.82 1.41 14.52
C ASN A 151 -5.07 2.31 14.58
N ILE A 152 -5.35 3.02 13.49
CA ILE A 152 -6.57 3.79 13.34
C ILE A 152 -7.65 2.93 12.66
N ASP A 153 -8.87 2.99 13.18
CA ASP A 153 -10.03 2.32 12.59
C ASP A 153 -10.37 2.88 11.20
N LEU A 154 -10.85 2.02 10.31
CA LEU A 154 -11.07 2.32 8.90
C LEU A 154 -11.96 3.56 8.66
N GLU A 155 -13.00 3.73 9.47
CA GLU A 155 -13.93 4.86 9.39
C GLU A 155 -13.26 6.21 9.68
N GLN A 156 -12.11 6.21 10.36
CA GLN A 156 -11.40 7.41 10.76
C GLN A 156 -10.24 7.78 9.83
N TRP A 157 -9.81 6.89 8.93
CA TRP A 157 -8.62 7.10 8.11
C TRP A 157 -8.62 8.44 7.35
N SER A 158 -9.73 8.79 6.70
CA SER A 158 -9.83 10.04 5.93
C SER A 158 -9.66 11.27 6.84
N ALA A 159 -10.22 11.23 8.05
CA ALA A 159 -10.21 12.34 9.00
C ALA A 159 -8.88 12.48 9.76
N THR A 160 -8.17 11.38 10.01
CA THR A 160 -6.93 11.36 10.80
C THR A 160 -5.66 11.33 9.94
N SER A 161 -5.80 11.16 8.62
CA SER A 161 -4.66 11.20 7.70
C SER A 161 -3.85 12.48 7.88
N ILE A 162 -2.55 12.35 8.12
CA ILE A 162 -1.65 13.49 8.24
C ILE A 162 -1.29 14.06 6.86
N LEU A 163 -1.33 13.24 5.83
CA LEU A 163 -1.05 13.63 4.45
C LEU A 163 -1.91 12.80 3.50
N ARG A 164 -2.61 13.46 2.58
CA ARG A 164 -3.32 12.79 1.48
C ARG A 164 -3.04 13.53 0.18
N TYR A 165 -2.74 12.79 -0.87
CA TYR A 165 -2.52 13.36 -2.18
C TYR A 165 -2.79 12.35 -3.27
N HIS A 166 -2.95 12.82 -4.51
CA HIS A 166 -3.09 11.98 -5.68
C HIS A 166 -2.33 12.52 -6.89
N THR A 167 -2.13 11.67 -7.89
CA THR A 167 -1.69 12.08 -9.23
C THR A 167 -2.90 12.29 -10.14
N GLU A 168 -2.77 13.13 -11.16
CA GLU A 168 -3.85 13.43 -12.11
C GLU A 168 -3.41 13.41 -13.58
N ASN A 169 -2.17 12.97 -13.85
CA ASN A 169 -1.59 12.99 -15.19
C ASN A 169 -1.63 11.62 -15.89
N HIS A 170 -2.33 10.65 -15.31
CA HIS A 170 -2.54 9.32 -15.87
C HIS A 170 -1.24 8.55 -16.18
N PHE A 171 -0.20 8.78 -15.38
CA PHE A 171 1.15 8.25 -15.68
C PHE A 171 1.20 6.72 -15.78
N LEU A 172 0.33 5.99 -15.07
CA LEU A 172 0.35 4.52 -15.08
C LEU A 172 0.08 3.94 -16.49
N ASN A 173 -0.60 4.68 -17.37
CA ASN A 173 -0.77 4.29 -18.77
C ASN A 173 0.58 4.03 -19.48
N LEU A 174 1.64 4.75 -19.11
CA LEU A 174 2.99 4.59 -19.67
C LEU A 174 3.79 3.44 -19.03
N TYR A 175 3.29 2.89 -17.93
CA TYR A 175 3.97 1.92 -17.07
C TYR A 175 3.17 0.63 -16.87
N GLY A 176 2.22 0.34 -17.75
CA GLY A 176 1.48 -0.94 -17.77
C GLY A 176 0.21 -0.96 -16.91
N GLY A 177 -0.23 0.20 -16.42
CA GLY A 177 -1.52 0.38 -15.75
C GLY A 177 -1.51 0.19 -14.24
N ASN A 178 -0.42 -0.26 -13.62
CA ASN A 178 -0.30 -0.36 -12.16
C ASN A 178 1.15 -0.44 -11.68
N LEU A 179 1.37 -0.36 -10.36
CA LEU A 179 2.70 -0.40 -9.76
C LEU A 179 3.40 -1.75 -9.96
N PHE A 180 2.67 -2.86 -10.05
CA PHE A 180 3.27 -4.16 -10.37
C PHE A 180 4.02 -4.13 -11.70
N TYR A 181 3.41 -3.58 -12.76
CA TYR A 181 4.08 -3.43 -14.05
C TYR A 181 5.13 -2.32 -14.05
N LEU A 182 4.93 -1.24 -13.29
CA LEU A 182 5.95 -0.20 -13.08
C LEU A 182 7.21 -0.80 -12.49
N PHE A 183 7.12 -1.58 -11.41
CA PHE A 183 8.27 -2.19 -10.74
C PHE A 183 8.85 -3.40 -11.50
N LYS A 184 8.10 -4.01 -12.43
CA LYS A 184 8.70 -4.90 -13.42
C LYS A 184 9.60 -4.16 -14.41
N LYS A 185 9.22 -2.94 -14.80
CA LYS A 185 10.03 -2.07 -15.68
C LYS A 185 11.19 -1.42 -14.93
N PHE A 186 10.99 -1.09 -13.65
CA PHE A 186 12.00 -0.53 -12.76
C PHE A 186 12.17 -1.45 -11.53
N PRO A 187 12.97 -2.51 -11.63
CA PRO A 187 13.13 -3.46 -10.52
C PRO A 187 13.72 -2.79 -9.28
N VAL A 188 13.12 -3.11 -8.12
CA VAL A 188 13.60 -2.69 -6.79
C VAL A 188 14.65 -3.71 -6.34
N ARG A 189 15.90 -3.49 -6.77
CA ARG A 189 17.00 -4.44 -6.62
C ARG A 189 18.30 -3.74 -6.27
N PHE A 190 18.99 -4.22 -5.24
CA PHE A 190 20.33 -3.73 -4.88
C PHE A 190 21.33 -3.86 -6.03
N GLY A 191 22.13 -2.82 -6.25
CA GLY A 191 23.24 -2.83 -7.21
C GLY A 191 22.85 -2.72 -8.69
N LEU A 192 21.56 -2.56 -8.99
CA LEU A 192 21.07 -2.52 -10.38
C LEU A 192 21.32 -1.19 -11.09
N GLY A 193 21.53 -0.10 -10.34
CA GLY A 193 21.75 1.23 -10.89
C GLY A 193 22.47 2.15 -9.91
N ALA A 194 22.63 3.41 -10.30
CA ALA A 194 23.24 4.45 -9.49
C ALA A 194 22.26 5.58 -9.17
N CYS A 195 22.56 6.29 -8.09
CA CYS A 195 21.81 7.45 -7.63
C CYS A 195 21.65 8.51 -8.72
N ILE A 196 20.46 9.11 -8.79
CA ILE A 196 20.03 10.14 -9.76
C ILE A 196 19.94 9.62 -11.20
N THR A 197 20.99 8.98 -11.72
CA THR A 197 21.07 8.55 -13.12
C THR A 197 20.04 7.48 -13.47
N ASP A 198 19.84 6.52 -12.58
CA ASP A 198 18.98 5.35 -12.81
C ASP A 198 17.70 5.40 -11.97
N ASN A 199 17.37 6.55 -11.39
CA ASN A 199 16.10 6.71 -10.69
C ASN A 199 14.93 6.53 -11.67
N GLY A 200 13.85 5.93 -11.19
CA GLY A 200 12.59 5.84 -11.92
C GLY A 200 11.85 7.18 -11.97
N PRO A 201 10.60 7.17 -12.44
CA PRO A 201 9.84 8.40 -12.65
C PRO A 201 9.50 9.10 -11.34
N ALA A 202 9.46 10.44 -11.39
CA ALA A 202 8.90 11.30 -10.34
C ALA A 202 7.70 12.04 -10.91
N ILE A 203 6.54 11.85 -10.30
CA ILE A 203 5.23 12.30 -10.79
C ILE A 203 4.72 13.42 -9.88
N PRO A 204 4.27 14.57 -10.41
CA PRO A 204 3.70 15.62 -9.59
C PRO A 204 2.40 15.16 -8.91
N ILE A 205 2.12 15.69 -7.73
CA ILE A 205 0.94 15.35 -6.92
C ILE A 205 0.08 16.58 -6.63
N VAL A 206 -1.19 16.34 -6.37
CA VAL A 206 -2.16 17.30 -5.84
C VAL A 206 -2.49 16.89 -4.41
N TYR A 207 -2.38 17.82 -3.45
CA TYR A 207 -2.68 17.55 -2.04
C TYR A 207 -4.18 17.65 -1.77
N ASP A 208 -4.74 16.62 -1.14
CA ASP A 208 -6.12 16.59 -0.61
C ASP A 208 -6.15 16.94 0.89
N THR A 209 -5.08 16.56 1.61
CA THR A 209 -4.81 16.94 3.01
C THR A 209 -3.31 17.25 3.14
N GLY A 210 -2.98 18.33 3.83
CA GLY A 210 -1.61 18.84 3.93
C GLY A 210 -1.25 19.75 2.75
N ASN A 211 0.02 20.12 2.66
CA ASN A 211 0.55 20.97 1.58
C ASN A 211 2.07 20.80 1.45
N VAL A 212 2.67 21.52 0.51
CA VAL A 212 4.12 21.50 0.23
C VAL A 212 4.96 21.79 1.48
N ASP A 213 4.59 22.80 2.26
CA ASP A 213 5.35 23.20 3.46
C ASP A 213 5.21 22.18 4.59
N TYR A 214 4.00 21.68 4.82
CA TYR A 214 3.75 20.63 5.81
C TYR A 214 4.52 19.34 5.46
N ASN A 215 4.44 18.90 4.20
CA ASN A 215 5.18 17.73 3.72
C ASN A 215 6.69 17.91 3.88
N LYS A 216 7.24 19.08 3.53
CA LYS A 216 8.65 19.40 3.77
C LYS A 216 9.04 19.23 5.24
N ASN A 217 8.19 19.67 6.16
CA ASN A 217 8.44 19.56 7.61
C ASN A 217 8.38 18.13 8.12
N LEU A 218 7.54 17.26 7.53
CA LEU A 218 7.51 15.83 7.89
C LEU A 218 8.87 15.17 7.65
N TYR A 219 9.52 15.48 6.52
CA TYR A 219 10.79 14.85 6.13
C TYR A 219 12.05 15.57 6.65
N GLY A 220 11.96 16.85 7.01
CA GLY A 220 13.08 17.69 7.46
C GLY A 220 13.86 18.36 6.32
N PRO A 221 14.97 19.07 6.61
CA PRO A 221 15.77 19.81 5.62
C PRO A 221 16.63 18.88 4.76
N LYS A 222 16.00 17.91 4.09
CA LYS A 222 16.66 16.89 3.28
C LYS A 222 16.82 17.35 1.83
N ILE A 223 17.69 16.65 1.11
CA ILE A 223 18.01 16.88 -0.30
C ILE A 223 16.89 16.29 -1.17
N SER A 224 15.69 16.88 -1.05
CA SER A 224 14.50 16.50 -1.80
C SER A 224 13.62 17.72 -2.11
N THR A 225 12.73 17.55 -3.09
CA THR A 225 11.74 18.55 -3.49
C THR A 225 10.33 17.99 -3.18
N PRO A 226 9.55 18.62 -2.29
CA PRO A 226 8.17 18.22 -2.03
C PRO A 226 7.26 18.43 -3.26
N GLY A 227 6.10 17.79 -3.25
CA GLY A 227 5.10 17.93 -4.34
C GLY A 227 5.24 16.89 -5.44
N PHE A 228 5.88 15.75 -5.15
CA PHE A 228 6.02 14.64 -6.09
C PHE A 228 5.83 13.29 -5.39
N ILE A 229 5.58 12.25 -6.16
CA ILE A 229 5.80 10.85 -5.76
C ILE A 229 6.84 10.25 -6.71
N ALA A 230 7.92 9.68 -6.17
CA ALA A 230 8.98 9.09 -6.99
C ALA A 230 9.08 7.58 -6.77
N PHE A 231 9.36 6.84 -7.85
CA PHE A 231 9.41 5.38 -7.83
C PHE A 231 10.82 4.88 -8.18
N ARG A 232 11.25 3.80 -7.52
CA ARG A 232 12.53 3.12 -7.71
C ARG A 232 13.70 4.09 -7.78
N VAL A 233 14.21 4.49 -6.62
CA VAL A 233 15.36 5.38 -6.50
C VAL A 233 16.55 4.63 -5.90
N PHE A 234 17.76 5.11 -6.21
CA PHE A 234 18.99 4.57 -5.62
C PHE A 234 19.60 5.56 -4.63
N ASN A 235 20.25 5.01 -3.61
CA ASN A 235 21.12 5.80 -2.73
C ASN A 235 22.58 5.78 -3.21
N THR A 236 23.47 6.42 -2.45
CA THR A 236 24.92 6.49 -2.74
C THR A 236 25.54 5.11 -2.94
N GLU A 237 25.16 4.14 -2.13
CA GLU A 237 25.71 2.78 -2.14
C GLU A 237 24.91 1.81 -3.02
N ARG A 238 24.01 2.32 -3.86
CA ARG A 238 23.20 1.53 -4.83
C ARG A 238 22.17 0.61 -4.19
N ALA A 239 21.80 0.85 -2.92
CA ALA A 239 20.56 0.32 -2.37
C ALA A 239 19.38 0.94 -3.14
N ALA A 240 18.38 0.12 -3.43
CA ALA A 240 17.18 0.55 -4.13
C ALA A 240 16.05 0.75 -3.11
N MET A 241 15.41 1.92 -3.12
CA MET A 241 14.16 2.16 -2.41
C MET A 241 13.02 2.20 -3.40
N ALA A 242 11.86 1.67 -2.99
CA ALA A 242 10.74 1.49 -3.90
C ALA A 242 9.97 2.79 -4.13
N LEU A 243 9.72 3.56 -3.07
CA LEU A 243 8.80 4.70 -3.12
C LEU A 243 9.29 5.88 -2.27
N CYS A 244 9.42 7.05 -2.89
CA CYS A 244 9.55 8.32 -2.16
C CYS A 244 8.18 9.00 -2.18
N SER A 245 7.50 8.91 -1.03
CA SER A 245 6.14 9.43 -0.85
C SER A 245 6.20 10.93 -0.62
N GLY A 246 5.43 11.73 -1.37
CA GLY A 246 5.37 13.18 -1.19
C GLY A 246 6.60 14.00 -1.61
N VAL A 247 7.73 13.38 -1.96
CA VAL A 247 8.97 14.07 -2.35
C VAL A 247 9.68 13.42 -3.55
N LYS A 248 10.41 14.24 -4.32
CA LYS A 248 11.38 13.82 -5.33
C LYS A 248 12.80 13.98 -4.79
N PRO A 249 13.67 12.96 -4.82
CA PRO A 249 15.08 13.12 -4.44
C PRO A 249 15.83 14.12 -5.33
N THR A 250 16.68 14.93 -4.72
CA THR A 250 17.68 15.77 -5.42
C THR A 250 19.12 15.42 -5.02
N GLY A 251 19.29 14.37 -4.21
CA GLY A 251 20.58 13.82 -3.77
C GLY A 251 20.48 12.31 -3.49
N CYS A 252 21.52 11.76 -2.87
CA CYS A 252 21.75 10.32 -2.77
C CYS A 252 21.50 9.67 -1.41
N HIS A 253 20.98 10.43 -0.43
CA HIS A 253 20.61 9.92 0.89
C HIS A 253 19.10 9.63 0.95
N THR A 254 18.64 8.80 0.02
CA THR A 254 17.23 8.50 -0.21
C THR A 254 16.64 7.55 0.85
N GLU A 255 17.49 6.83 1.58
CA GLU A 255 17.15 5.97 2.73
C GLU A 255 16.60 6.73 3.93
N HIS A 256 16.57 8.07 3.88
CA HIS A 256 16.05 8.88 4.98
C HIS A 256 14.60 9.29 4.81
N PHE A 257 14.02 9.09 3.62
CA PHE A 257 12.67 9.58 3.30
C PHE A 257 11.91 8.74 2.27
N CYS A 258 12.52 7.69 1.72
CA CYS A 258 11.87 6.74 0.82
C CYS A 258 11.66 5.39 1.53
N ILE A 259 10.53 4.73 1.27
CA ILE A 259 10.12 3.46 1.86
C ILE A 259 10.28 2.28 0.89
N GLY A 260 10.25 1.09 1.47
CA GLY A 260 10.46 -0.19 0.80
C GLY A 260 11.85 -0.28 0.18
N GLY A 261 12.22 -1.45 -0.28
CA GLY A 261 13.49 -1.57 -0.97
C GLY A 261 13.81 -2.96 -1.49
N GLY A 262 15.04 -3.08 -1.98
CA GLY A 262 15.65 -4.37 -2.27
C GLY A 262 16.08 -5.06 -0.97
N GLY A 263 16.87 -6.13 -1.09
CA GLY A 263 17.28 -6.91 0.09
C GLY A 263 18.64 -6.56 0.66
N HIS A 264 19.30 -5.51 0.17
CA HIS A 264 20.59 -5.10 0.72
C HIS A 264 20.80 -3.59 0.74
N PHE A 265 21.21 -3.12 1.91
CA PHE A 265 21.57 -1.75 2.24
C PHE A 265 22.95 -1.75 2.90
N PRO A 266 24.03 -1.40 2.18
CA PRO A 266 25.41 -1.64 2.60
C PRO A 266 25.98 -0.60 3.58
N GLU A 267 25.42 0.61 3.67
CA GLU A 267 25.93 1.62 4.62
C GLU A 267 25.50 1.26 6.05
N ALA A 268 26.50 1.04 6.91
CA ALA A 268 26.30 0.68 8.32
C ALA A 268 25.33 -0.50 8.54
N VAL A 269 25.45 -1.53 7.70
CA VAL A 269 24.60 -2.75 7.71
C VAL A 269 24.39 -3.27 9.15
N PRO A 270 23.15 -3.60 9.55
CA PRO A 270 21.90 -3.58 8.77
C PRO A 270 21.05 -2.31 8.98
N ARG A 271 21.59 -1.21 9.52
CA ARG A 271 20.81 -0.08 10.10
C ARG A 271 19.79 0.58 9.16
N GLN A 272 19.99 0.49 7.85
CA GLN A 272 19.11 1.07 6.83
C GLN A 272 18.04 0.13 6.30
N CYS A 273 18.17 -1.17 6.55
CA CYS A 273 17.28 -2.18 6.01
C CYS A 273 15.96 -2.19 6.80
N GLY A 274 14.83 -2.18 6.11
CA GLY A 274 13.48 -2.21 6.68
C GLY A 274 12.48 -1.57 5.72
N ASP A 275 11.19 -1.70 6.03
CA ASP A 275 10.13 -1.12 5.21
C ASP A 275 10.14 0.40 5.29
N PHE A 276 10.31 0.96 6.49
CA PHE A 276 10.77 2.34 6.64
C PHE A 276 12.28 2.29 6.86
N THR A 277 13.02 2.46 5.76
CA THR A 277 14.50 2.58 5.76
C THR A 277 14.98 3.62 6.77
N ARG A 278 16.30 3.71 7.09
CA ARG A 278 16.83 4.55 8.19
C ARG A 278 16.24 5.97 8.24
N TRP A 279 15.17 6.11 9.02
CA TRP A 279 14.28 7.25 8.89
C TRP A 279 14.69 8.35 9.86
N SER A 280 15.13 9.50 9.33
CA SER A 280 15.44 10.70 10.12
C SER A 280 14.33 11.75 9.96
N ALA A 281 13.09 11.32 9.80
CA ALA A 281 11.94 12.22 9.65
C ALA A 281 11.17 12.35 10.96
N SER A 282 10.10 13.14 10.93
CA SER A 282 9.20 13.32 12.08
C SER A 282 8.65 11.99 12.58
N LYS A 283 8.39 11.93 13.90
CA LYS A 283 7.70 10.81 14.53
C LYS A 283 6.33 10.54 13.89
N GLU A 284 5.64 11.61 13.52
CA GLU A 284 4.31 11.59 12.89
C GLU A 284 4.28 10.70 11.65
N ILE A 285 5.27 10.83 10.76
CA ILE A 285 5.30 10.05 9.52
C ILE A 285 5.90 8.65 9.69
N THR A 286 6.76 8.44 10.69
CA THR A 286 7.27 7.08 11.00
C THR A 286 6.24 6.19 11.67
N GLU A 287 5.24 6.79 12.32
CA GLU A 287 4.15 6.09 13.01
C GLU A 287 2.85 6.16 12.22
N ALA A 288 2.95 6.32 10.90
CA ALA A 288 1.83 6.32 9.98
C ALA A 288 2.07 5.33 8.83
N ALA A 289 1.09 4.46 8.57
CA ALA A 289 1.08 3.57 7.43
C ALA A 289 0.84 4.36 6.14
N VAL A 290 1.45 3.89 5.04
CA VAL A 290 1.32 4.49 3.71
C VAL A 290 0.35 3.64 2.89
N LEU A 291 -0.90 4.06 2.82
CA LEU A 291 -1.96 3.40 2.04
C LEU A 291 -1.88 3.85 0.58
N LEU A 292 -1.92 2.89 -0.34
CA LEU A 292 -1.79 3.08 -1.78
C LEU A 292 -3.11 2.74 -2.48
N PHE A 293 -3.60 3.68 -3.28
CA PHE A 293 -4.86 3.59 -3.99
C PHE A 293 -4.68 3.72 -5.49
N TYR A 294 -5.59 3.11 -6.26
CA TYR A 294 -5.64 3.17 -7.72
C TYR A 294 -6.96 3.75 -8.25
N ARG A 295 -6.87 4.49 -9.37
CA ARG A 295 -8.01 4.92 -10.18
C ARG A 295 -7.63 5.04 -11.65
#